data_AF-A0A4D6HLN7-F1
#
_entry.id   AF-A0A4D6HLN7-F1
#
_cell.length_a   1.000
_cell.length_b   1.000
_cell.length_c   1.000
_cell.angle_alpha   90.00
_cell.angle_beta   90.00
_cell.angle_gamma   90.00
#
_symmetry.space_group_name_H-M   'P 1'
#
loop_
_entity.id
_entity.type
_entity.pdbx_description
1 polymer ?
#
loop_
_entity_poly.entity_id
_entity_poly.type
_entity_poly.pdbx_seq_one_letter_code
_entity_poly.pdbx_strand_id
1 'polypeptide(L)'
;MPSLEYYDKLLLAIAGSLAFGVAIGVATSVAFEVGLASGAVFATLFVYDAMFRNPPLPTAGARAAVLVWHVFVIVAIATAIL
;
A
#
# COMPACT_ATOMS: atom_id res chain seq x y z
N MET A 1 -20.04 13.37 5.50
CA MET A 1 -19.09 12.30 5.14
C MET A 1 -17.90 12.43 6.07
N PRO A 2 -17.47 11.38 6.80
CA PRO A 2 -16.23 11.47 7.56
C PRO A 2 -15.12 11.85 6.58
N SER A 3 -14.40 12.93 6.88
CA SER A 3 -13.27 13.37 6.06
C SER A 3 -12.15 12.35 6.22
N LEU A 4 -11.59 11.85 5.10
CA LEU A 4 -10.41 10.99 5.14
C LEU A 4 -9.28 11.72 5.88
N GLU A 5 -8.71 11.04 6.87
CA GLU A 5 -7.55 11.55 7.59
C GLU A 5 -6.29 11.50 6.71
N TYR A 6 -5.22 12.14 7.16
CA TYR A 6 -3.98 12.23 6.39
C TYR A 6 -3.40 10.84 6.04
N TYR A 7 -3.36 9.92 7.01
CA TYR A 7 -2.86 8.57 6.76
C TYR A 7 -3.80 7.74 5.89
N ASP A 8 -5.12 7.97 5.95
CA ASP A 8 -6.06 7.30 5.05
C ASP A 8 -5.81 7.70 3.60
N LYS A 9 -5.52 8.98 3.36
CA LYS A 9 -5.16 9.49 2.03
C LYS A 9 -3.86 8.88 1.53
N LEU A 10 -2.85 8.75 2.39
CA LEU A 10 -1.58 8.10 2.04
C LEU A 10 -1.78 6.63 1.68
N LEU A 11 -2.55 5.88 2.48
CA LEU A 11 -2.88 4.48 2.21
C LEU A 11 -3.62 4.34 0.87
N LEU A 12 -4.60 5.21 0.61
CA LEU A 12 -5.32 5.24 -0.66
C LEU A 12 -4.38 5.56 -1.84
N ALA A 13 -3.44 6.48 -1.66
CA ALA A 13 -2.47 6.84 -2.69
C ALA A 13 -1.49 5.69 -3.00
N ILE A 14 -1.02 4.97 -1.97
CA ILE A 14 -0.16 3.78 -2.13
C ILE A 14 -0.92 2.68 -2.87
N ALA A 15 -2.09 2.30 -2.37
CA ALA A 15 -2.92 1.26 -2.98
C ALA A 15 -3.33 1.65 -4.41
N GLY A 16 -3.70 2.91 -4.62
CA GLY A 16 -4.05 3.47 -5.92
C GLY A 16 -2.90 3.44 -6.92
N SER A 17 -1.66 3.74 -6.48
CA SER A 17 -0.48 3.69 -7.34
C SER A 17 -0.19 2.26 -7.83
N LEU A 18 -0.30 1.28 -6.94
CA LEU A 18 -0.14 -0.13 -7.28
C LEU A 18 -1.27 -0.61 -8.20
N ALA A 19 -2.52 -0.31 -7.86
CA ALA A 19 -3.69 -0.66 -8.66
C ALA A 19 -3.64 -0.05 -10.06
N PHE A 20 -3.15 1.19 -10.17
CA PHE A 20 -2.94 1.84 -11.47
C PHE A 20 -1.85 1.16 -12.29
N GLY A 21 -0.73 0.78 -11.66
CA GLY A 21 0.33 -0.01 -12.33
C GLY A 21 -0.16 -1.37 -12.83
N VAL A 22 -0.95 -2.08 -12.02
CA VAL A 22 -1.64 -3.31 -12.41
C VAL A 22 -2.58 -3.05 -13.59
N ALA A 23 -3.41 -1.99 -13.53
CA ALA A 23 -4.34 -1.65 -14.59
C ALA A 23 -3.62 -1.37 -15.92
N ILE A 24 -2.47 -0.69 -15.90
CA ILE A 24 -1.63 -0.50 -17.09
C ILE A 24 -1.16 -1.85 -17.65
N GLY A 25 -0.62 -2.71 -16.79
CA GLY A 25 -0.09 -4.03 -17.18
C GLY A 25 -1.16 -4.99 -17.73
N VAL A 26 -2.42 -4.80 -17.34
CA VAL A 26 -3.56 -5.62 -17.80
C VAL A 26 -4.27 -5.01 -19.02
N ALA A 27 -4.39 -3.69 -19.08
CA ALA A 27 -5.20 -2.99 -20.09
C ALA A 27 -4.41 -2.51 -21.32
N THR A 28 -3.08 -2.64 -21.31
CA THR A 28 -2.20 -2.16 -22.40
C THR A 28 -1.22 -3.25 -22.85
N SER A 29 -0.37 -2.93 -23.84
CA SER A 29 0.72 -3.81 -24.28
C SER A 29 1.98 -3.74 -23.41
N VAL A 30 1.97 -2.95 -22.34
CA VAL A 30 3.06 -2.89 -21.36
C VAL A 30 3.11 -4.21 -20.59
N ALA A 31 4.30 -4.80 -20.45
CA ALA A 31 4.47 -6.01 -19.64
C ALA A 31 3.97 -5.80 -18.21
N PHE A 32 3.28 -6.79 -17.66
CA PHE A 32 2.63 -6.70 -16.35
C PHE A 32 3.60 -6.25 -15.25
N GLU A 33 4.78 -6.84 -15.21
CA GLU A 33 5.84 -6.55 -14.24
C GLU A 33 6.33 -5.11 -14.34
N VAL A 34 6.40 -4.56 -15.56
CA VAL A 34 6.82 -3.17 -15.80
C VAL A 34 5.75 -2.19 -15.31
N GLY A 35 4.47 -2.49 -15.58
CA GLY A 35 3.34 -1.71 -15.08
C GLY A 35 3.32 -1.69 -13.55
N LEU A 36 3.39 -2.87 -12.92
CA LEU A 36 3.42 -3.02 -11.48
C LEU A 36 4.65 -2.34 -10.84
N ALA A 37 5.84 -2.53 -11.41
CA ALA A 37 7.07 -1.90 -10.91
C ALA A 37 6.99 -0.37 -10.99
N SER A 38 6.43 0.18 -12.06
CA SER A 38 6.23 1.63 -12.19
C SER A 38 5.28 2.14 -11.11
N GLY A 39 4.17 1.45 -10.88
CA GLY A 39 3.25 1.74 -9.78
C GLY A 39 3.93 1.71 -8.40
N ALA A 40 4.83 0.75 -8.17
CA ALA A 40 5.60 0.65 -6.93
C ALA A 40 6.61 1.79 -6.77
N VAL A 41 7.26 2.25 -7.84
CA VAL A 41 8.14 3.43 -7.83
C VAL A 41 7.35 4.67 -7.42
N PHE A 42 6.14 4.88 -7.97
CA PHE A 42 5.27 5.98 -7.54
C PHE A 42 4.81 5.84 -6.08
N ALA A 43 4.41 4.63 -5.67
CA ALA A 43 4.02 4.33 -4.29
C ALA A 43 5.12 4.67 -3.27
N THR A 44 6.40 4.52 -3.66
CA THR A 44 7.56 4.79 -2.81
C THR A 44 7.60 6.23 -2.33
N LEU A 45 7.10 7.21 -3.11
CA LEU A 45 7.03 8.60 -2.68
C LEU A 45 6.12 8.79 -1.46
N PHE A 46 4.98 8.10 -1.44
CA PHE A 46 4.03 8.15 -0.32
C PHE A 46 4.53 7.38 0.89
N VAL A 47 5.18 6.23 0.67
CA VAL A 47 5.86 5.50 1.75
C VAL A 47 6.96 6.36 2.37
N TYR A 48 7.73 7.07 1.55
CA TYR A 48 8.78 7.96 2.04
C TYR A 48 8.20 9.10 2.89
N ASP A 49 7.12 9.72 2.42
CA ASP A 49 6.44 10.77 3.17
C ASP A 49 5.90 10.25 4.52
N ALA A 50 5.26 9.07 4.52
CA ALA A 50 4.69 8.44 5.70
C ALA A 50 5.72 7.95 6.73
N MET A 51 6.89 7.50 6.28
CA MET A 51 7.89 6.88 7.17
C MET A 51 8.98 7.84 7.62
N PHE A 52 9.36 8.81 6.78
CA PHE A 52 10.53 9.65 7.03
C PHE A 52 10.21 11.13 7.22
N ARG A 53 9.20 11.68 6.53
CA ARG A 53 8.83 13.09 6.71
C ARG A 53 7.81 13.29 7.81
N ASN A 54 6.79 12.43 7.84
CA ASN A 54 5.67 12.51 8.76
C ASN A 54 5.42 11.15 9.42
N PRO A 55 6.38 10.63 10.23
CA PRO A 55 6.24 9.33 10.85
C PRO A 55 5.05 9.29 11.83
N PRO A 56 4.29 8.17 11.88
CA PRO A 56 3.21 8.01 12.83
C PRO A 56 3.74 8.02 14.26
N LEU A 57 3.09 8.81 15.11
CA LEU A 57 3.39 8.83 16.53
C LEU A 57 2.81 7.59 17.23
N PRO A 58 3.45 7.07 18.29
CA PRO A 58 2.91 5.95 19.05
C PRO A 58 1.52 6.29 19.60
N THR A 59 0.50 5.52 19.22
CA THR A 59 -0.86 5.63 19.76
C THR A 59 -1.25 4.35 20.50
N ALA A 60 -2.26 4.43 21.38
CA ALA A 60 -2.73 3.28 22.15
C ALA A 60 -3.16 2.07 21.27
N GLY A 61 -3.60 2.32 20.04
CA GLY A 61 -4.03 1.29 19.08
C GLY A 61 -2.91 0.67 18.24
N ALA A 62 -1.69 1.22 18.26
CA ALA A 62 -0.62 0.82 17.33
C ALA A 62 -0.27 -0.68 17.43
N ARG A 63 -0.26 -1.26 18.64
CA ARG A 63 0.04 -2.69 18.84
C ARG A 63 -1.00 -3.60 18.19
N ALA A 64 -2.28 -3.27 18.34
CA ALA A 64 -3.36 -4.04 17.75
C ALA A 64 -3.31 -3.96 16.21
N ALA A 65 -3.08 -2.77 15.66
CA ALA A 65 -2.94 -2.58 14.22
C ALA A 65 -1.78 -3.40 13.63
N VAL A 66 -0.62 -3.43 14.30
CA VAL A 66 0.53 -4.25 13.89
C VAL A 66 0.17 -5.74 13.89
N LEU A 67 -0.49 -6.24 14.94
CA LEU A 67 -0.92 -7.64 14.99
C LEU A 67 -1.89 -7.98 13.85
N VAL A 68 -2.92 -7.15 13.63
CA VAL A 68 -3.89 -7.36 12.56
C VAL A 68 -3.20 -7.39 11.20
N TRP A 69 -2.28 -6.46 10.93
CA TRP A 69 -1.53 -6.42 9.68
C TRP A 69 -0.71 -7.69 9.44
N HIS A 70 0.05 -8.16 10.43
CA HIS A 70 0.90 -9.34 10.24
C HIS A 70 0.08 -10.62 10.10
N VAL A 71 -1.04 -10.75 10.83
CA VAL A 71 -1.97 -11.87 10.65
C VAL A 71 -2.53 -11.87 9.23
N PHE A 72 -2.96 -10.72 8.73
CA PHE A 72 -3.43 -10.57 7.35
C PHE A 72 -2.36 -10.98 6.33
N VAL A 73 -1.13 -10.50 6.47
CA VAL A 73 -0.02 -10.84 5.56
C VAL A 73 0.28 -12.34 5.59
N ILE A 74 0.35 -12.95 6.77
CA ILE A 74 0.59 -14.39 6.91
C ILE A 74 -0.49 -15.20 6.19
N VAL A 75 -1.76 -14.85 6.40
CA VAL A 75 -2.88 -15.52 5.73
C VAL A 75 -2.79 -15.34 4.22
N ALA A 76 -2.56 -14.11 3.73
CA ALA A 76 -2.45 -13.83 2.31
C ALA A 76 -1.32 -14.64 1.64
N ILE A 77 -0.16 -14.74 2.29
CA ILE A 77 0.97 -15.55 1.81
C ILE A 77 0.60 -17.04 1.81
N ALA A 78 0.01 -17.55 2.90
CA ALA A 78 -0.41 -18.94 2.98
C ALA A 78 -1.40 -19.28 1.85
N THR A 79 -2.38 -18.40 1.58
CA THR A 79 -3.34 -18.59 0.48
C THR A 79 -2.72 -18.52 -0.92
N ALA A 80 -1.59 -17.83 -1.08
CA ALA A 80 -0.93 -17.71 -2.38
C ALA A 80 -0.02 -18.91 -2.71
N ILE A 81 0.37 -19.69 -1.69
CA ILE A 81 1.33 -20.80 -1.82
C ILE A 81 0.63 -22.18 -1.74
N LEU A 82 -0.57 -22.25 -1.13
CA LEU A 82 -1.42 -23.43 -1.10
C LEU A 82 -2.20 -23.60 -2.42
#